data_AF-A0A0K2U3P0-F1
#
_entry.id   AF-A0A0K2U3P0-F1
#
_cell.length_a   1.000
_cell.length_b   1.000
_cell.length_c   1.000
_cell.angle_alpha   90.00
_cell.angle_beta   90.00
_cell.angle_gamma   90.00
#
_symmetry.space_group_name_H-M   'P 1'
#
loop_
_entity.id
_entity.type
_entity.pdbx_description
1 polymer ?
#
loop_
_entity_poly.entity_id
_entity_poly.type
_entity_poly.pdbx_seq_one_letter_code
_entity_poly.pdbx_strand_id
1 'polypeptide(L)'
;METKRLEIASLIHAGFDASDIVKQLGVSRHTIYRVRKRLEDGSSLKDRPRSGRPVKLTPEAAKHALEANPTMSMAEFAKKNSLHRSTVSKVVKAAARGKSKRKDHQPNINSRVCRKHFEPTDYKVERTDPSPHRKIPMNLTRRLLKNDAVPSIFEESPSIRIMNKSTPKSIRTSSSSDIRLQNGKMPLVKTEVFYFKEEAFSSLLDIENTINISSLPPGSHLIIKEDSLLFCFIDDETIPQITQSLKIFDNLTFKLYHQNTIITQDKVKHICKSEKIESVCQIENLLAFVKSLEERDAIVAKSKLEKCIQILNTVECEDNHIKKRIDFIAQQLDLVVIPKKKPVFDFLKPVIK
;
A
#
# COMPACT_ATOMS: atom_id res chain seq x y z
N MET A 1 -0.43 17.52 21.88
CA MET A 1 -1.03 17.60 23.23
C MET A 1 -0.25 18.52 24.13
N GLU A 2 1.09 18.44 24.16
CA GLU A 2 1.92 19.36 24.94
C GLU A 2 1.70 20.84 24.55
N THR A 3 1.68 21.17 23.25
CA THR A 3 1.35 22.52 22.74
C THR A 3 0.02 23.06 23.25
N LYS A 4 -1.05 22.26 23.16
CA LYS A 4 -2.38 22.62 23.69
C LYS A 4 -2.37 22.90 25.20
N ARG A 5 -1.53 22.21 25.99
CA ARG A 5 -1.42 22.49 27.43
C ARG A 5 -0.71 23.81 27.71
N LEU A 6 0.28 24.17 26.88
CA LEU A 6 0.94 25.47 26.96
C LEU A 6 -0.03 26.60 26.61
N GLU A 7 -0.82 26.45 25.54
CA GLU A 7 -1.87 27.40 25.17
C GLU A 7 -2.92 27.56 26.27
N ILE A 8 -3.40 26.45 26.85
CA ILE A 8 -4.32 26.49 28.01
C ILE A 8 -3.67 27.23 29.19
N ALA A 9 -2.40 26.96 29.48
CA ALA A 9 -1.69 27.62 30.57
C ALA A 9 -1.58 29.14 30.34
N SER A 10 -1.25 29.57 29.13
CA SER A 10 -1.21 30.99 28.75
C SER A 10 -2.58 31.66 28.93
N LEU A 11 -3.67 31.01 28.52
CA LEU A 11 -5.03 31.54 28.70
C LEU A 11 -5.46 31.60 30.16
N ILE A 12 -5.07 30.61 30.98
CA ILE A 12 -5.32 30.64 32.43
C ILE A 12 -4.57 31.82 33.07
N HIS A 13 -3.31 32.05 32.70
CA HIS A 13 -2.54 33.20 33.20
C HIS A 13 -3.10 34.55 32.75
N ALA A 14 -3.72 34.60 31.58
CA ALA A 14 -4.42 35.79 31.08
C ALA A 14 -5.83 35.99 31.70
N GLY A 15 -6.26 35.11 32.62
CA GLY A 15 -7.50 35.29 33.38
C GLY A 15 -8.78 34.80 32.68
N PHE A 16 -8.67 34.03 31.60
CA PHE A 16 -9.85 33.49 30.90
C PHE A 16 -10.58 32.42 31.73
N ASP A 17 -11.92 32.42 31.68
CA ASP A 17 -12.72 31.36 32.30
C ASP A 17 -12.56 30.03 31.54
N ALA A 18 -12.72 28.93 32.27
CA ALA A 18 -12.65 27.59 31.70
C ALA A 18 -13.67 27.40 30.57
N SER A 19 -14.86 28.02 30.64
CA SER A 19 -15.89 27.91 29.61
C SER A 19 -15.46 28.52 28.27
N ASP A 20 -14.75 29.64 28.30
CA ASP A 20 -14.26 30.33 27.10
C ASP A 20 -13.10 29.55 26.47
N ILE A 21 -12.20 29.01 27.31
CA ILE A 21 -11.10 28.16 26.86
C ILE A 21 -11.62 26.89 26.16
N VAL A 22 -12.72 26.28 26.66
CA VAL A 22 -13.36 25.13 25.99
C VAL A 22 -13.85 25.51 24.60
N LYS A 23 -14.57 26.63 24.46
CA LYS A 23 -15.11 27.09 23.17
C LYS A 23 -13.99 27.41 22.18
N GLN A 24 -12.92 28.06 22.64
CA GLN A 24 -11.82 28.50 21.79
C GLN A 24 -10.92 27.33 21.32
N LEU A 25 -10.56 26.40 22.20
CA LEU A 25 -9.57 25.34 21.90
C LEU A 25 -10.18 23.96 21.59
N GLY A 26 -11.49 23.79 21.81
CA GLY A 26 -12.19 22.52 21.62
C GLY A 26 -11.67 21.42 22.55
N VAL A 27 -11.34 21.76 23.80
CA VAL A 27 -10.76 20.85 24.80
C VAL A 27 -11.76 20.61 25.92
N SER A 28 -11.77 19.41 26.51
CA SER A 28 -12.67 19.11 27.64
C SER A 28 -12.33 19.91 28.91
N ARG A 29 -13.37 20.32 29.67
CA ARG A 29 -13.19 21.01 30.97
C ARG A 29 -12.25 20.27 31.92
N HIS A 30 -12.28 18.93 31.93
CA HIS A 30 -11.39 18.11 32.75
C HIS A 30 -9.91 18.28 32.41
N THR A 31 -9.58 18.48 31.14
CA THR A 31 -8.19 18.72 30.71
C THR A 31 -7.72 20.09 31.19
N ILE A 32 -8.57 21.11 31.12
CA ILE A 32 -8.28 22.47 31.63
C ILE A 32 -8.04 22.42 33.14
N TYR A 33 -8.93 21.75 33.88
CA TYR A 33 -8.78 21.53 35.33
C TYR A 33 -7.43 20.86 35.68
N ARG A 34 -7.06 19.78 34.95
CA ARG A 34 -5.77 19.11 35.16
C ARG A 34 -4.56 20.00 34.87
N VAL A 35 -4.65 20.91 33.89
CA VAL A 35 -3.58 21.86 33.60
C VAL A 35 -3.49 22.92 34.68
N ARG A 36 -4.62 23.50 35.11
CA ARG A 36 -4.69 24.46 36.23
C ARG A 36 -4.06 23.89 37.50
N LYS A 37 -4.47 22.68 37.90
CA LYS A 37 -3.91 22.01 39.07
C LYS A 37 -2.40 21.80 38.98
N ARG A 38 -1.89 21.44 37.80
CA ARG A 38 -0.43 21.30 37.60
C ARG A 38 0.32 22.64 37.71
N LEU A 39 -0.29 23.74 37.29
CA LEU A 39 0.30 25.08 37.44
C LEU A 39 0.34 25.49 38.92
N GLU A 40 -0.74 25.26 39.66
CA GLU A 40 -0.83 25.48 41.11
C GLU A 40 0.21 24.62 41.87
N ASP A 41 0.33 23.35 41.50
CA ASP A 41 1.30 22.41 42.08
C ASP A 41 2.77 22.70 41.66
N GLY A 42 3.03 23.71 40.83
CA GLY A 42 4.37 24.01 40.27
C GLY A 42 4.96 22.86 39.41
N SER A 43 4.12 21.94 38.96
CA SER A 43 4.51 20.74 38.23
C SER A 43 4.78 21.01 36.75
N SER A 44 5.67 20.22 36.13
CA SER A 44 5.93 20.29 34.70
C SER A 44 4.67 19.99 33.86
N LEU A 45 4.40 20.83 32.86
CA LEU A 45 3.32 20.60 31.87
C LEU A 45 3.66 19.51 30.85
N LYS A 46 4.92 19.07 30.80
CA LYS A 46 5.38 17.99 29.93
C LYS A 46 4.64 16.70 30.24
N ASP A 47 4.56 15.82 29.23
CA ASP A 47 4.05 14.48 29.47
C ASP A 47 5.00 13.73 30.39
N ARG A 48 4.46 13.20 31.50
CA ARG A 48 5.21 12.29 32.35
C ARG A 48 5.52 11.03 31.54
N PRO A 49 6.76 10.52 31.56
CA PRO A 49 7.06 9.25 30.93
C PRO A 49 6.13 8.20 31.53
N ARG A 50 5.35 7.54 30.69
CA ARG A 50 4.50 6.45 31.14
C ARG A 50 5.40 5.31 31.58
N SER A 51 5.06 4.66 32.69
CA SER A 51 5.68 3.39 33.06
C SER A 51 5.49 2.42 31.89
N GLY A 52 6.57 2.12 31.19
CA GLY A 52 6.55 1.15 30.10
C GLY A 52 6.28 -0.25 30.62
N ARG A 53 6.05 -1.19 29.70
CA ARG A 53 5.98 -2.62 30.04
C ARG A 53 7.33 -3.05 30.66
N PRO A 54 7.33 -3.87 31.74
CA PRO A 54 8.57 -4.38 32.32
C PRO A 54 9.39 -5.14 31.27
N VAL A 55 10.68 -4.84 31.21
CA VAL A 55 11.62 -5.41 30.24
C VAL A 55 12.17 -6.71 30.80
N LYS A 56 11.92 -7.84 30.11
CA LYS A 56 12.36 -9.18 30.56
C LYS A 56 13.88 -9.40 30.46
N LEU A 57 14.58 -8.61 29.64
CA LEU A 57 16.01 -8.75 29.42
C LEU A 57 16.62 -7.38 29.12
N THR A 58 17.55 -6.93 29.96
CA THR A 58 18.27 -5.67 29.76
C THR A 58 19.39 -5.85 28.72
N PRO A 59 19.72 -4.80 27.94
CA PRO A 59 20.84 -4.83 26.99
C PRO A 59 22.18 -5.22 27.63
N GLU A 60 22.43 -4.76 28.85
CA GLU A 60 23.67 -5.04 29.58
C GLU A 60 23.76 -6.50 30.01
N ALA A 61 22.67 -7.06 30.55
CA ALA A 61 22.63 -8.47 30.93
C ALA A 61 22.81 -9.40 29.72
N ALA A 62 22.17 -9.07 28.59
CA ALA A 62 22.32 -9.82 27.35
C ALA A 62 23.76 -9.78 26.82
N LYS A 63 24.41 -8.61 26.90
CA LYS A 63 25.79 -8.41 26.48
C LYS A 63 26.75 -9.22 27.35
N HIS A 64 26.64 -9.11 28.68
CA HIS A 64 27.49 -9.83 29.62
C HIS A 64 27.35 -11.35 29.46
N ALA A 65 26.13 -11.85 29.24
CA ALA A 65 25.90 -13.28 29.06
C ALA A 65 26.51 -13.87 27.78
N LEU A 66 26.54 -13.09 26.69
CA LEU A 66 27.18 -13.49 25.43
C LEU A 66 28.70 -13.30 25.45
N GLU A 67 29.20 -12.29 26.18
CA GLU A 67 30.64 -12.11 26.40
C GLU A 67 31.22 -13.24 27.28
N ALA A 68 30.47 -13.70 28.28
CA ALA A 68 30.86 -14.83 29.12
C ALA A 68 30.87 -16.18 28.36
N ASN A 69 30.10 -16.32 27.29
CA ASN A 69 30.00 -17.56 26.50
C ASN A 69 30.00 -17.23 24.99
N PRO A 70 31.16 -16.93 24.40
CA PRO A 70 31.25 -16.44 23.02
C PRO A 70 30.81 -17.48 21.97
N THR A 71 30.83 -18.77 22.31
CA THR A 71 30.38 -19.87 21.45
C THR A 71 28.87 -20.08 21.45
N MET A 72 28.15 -19.53 22.44
CA MET A 72 26.71 -19.74 22.58
C MET A 72 25.94 -18.95 21.52
N SER A 73 25.09 -19.64 20.77
CA SER A 73 24.26 -19.00 19.76
C SER A 73 23.13 -18.17 20.40
N MET A 74 22.66 -17.14 19.69
CA MET A 74 21.48 -16.36 20.13
C MET A 74 20.22 -17.24 20.30
N ALA A 75 20.13 -18.37 19.57
CA ALA A 75 18.99 -19.28 19.65
C ALA A 75 19.02 -20.11 20.94
N GLU A 76 20.18 -20.63 21.31
CA GLU A 76 20.37 -21.35 22.58
C GLU A 76 20.16 -20.43 23.78
N PHE A 77 20.70 -19.20 23.72
CA PHE A 77 20.47 -18.21 24.75
C PHE A 77 18.98 -17.87 24.92
N ALA A 78 18.26 -17.75 23.79
CA ALA A 78 16.81 -17.51 23.81
C ALA A 78 16.06 -18.68 24.46
N LYS A 79 16.39 -19.92 24.13
CA LYS A 79 15.81 -21.13 24.72
C LYS A 79 16.08 -21.21 26.22
N LYS A 80 17.33 -20.94 26.66
CA LYS A 80 17.73 -20.95 28.08
C LYS A 80 16.96 -19.94 28.92
N ASN A 81 16.64 -18.77 28.36
CA ASN A 81 15.93 -17.69 29.08
C ASN A 81 14.41 -17.68 28.83
N SER A 82 13.86 -18.68 28.13
CA SER A 82 12.44 -18.69 27.73
C SER A 82 12.00 -17.41 27.00
N LEU A 83 12.87 -16.90 26.12
CA LEU A 83 12.64 -15.72 25.30
C LEU A 83 12.55 -16.10 23.83
N HIS A 84 11.83 -15.28 23.06
CA HIS A 84 11.84 -15.42 21.60
C HIS A 84 13.20 -14.93 21.04
N ARG A 85 13.74 -15.63 20.02
CA ARG A 85 15.02 -15.31 19.38
C ARG A 85 15.09 -13.86 18.90
N SER A 86 13.99 -13.31 18.39
CA SER A 86 13.93 -11.91 17.92
C SER A 86 14.10 -10.91 19.07
N THR A 87 13.65 -11.23 20.29
CA THR A 87 13.85 -10.40 21.49
C THR A 87 15.33 -10.32 21.84
N VAL A 88 16.00 -11.47 21.91
CA VAL A 88 17.45 -11.54 22.14
C VAL A 88 18.19 -10.75 21.04
N SER A 89 17.87 -10.98 19.77
CA SER A 89 18.53 -10.26 18.66
C SER A 89 18.37 -8.75 18.74
N LYS A 90 17.17 -8.24 19.07
CA LYS A 90 16.93 -6.80 19.24
C LYS A 90 17.75 -6.22 20.40
N VAL A 91 17.77 -6.91 21.53
CA VAL A 91 18.49 -6.48 22.74
C VAL A 91 20.00 -6.48 22.50
N VAL A 92 20.53 -7.52 21.85
CA VAL A 92 21.96 -7.63 21.49
C VAL A 92 22.36 -6.56 20.47
N LYS A 93 21.53 -6.30 19.45
CA LYS A 93 21.76 -5.20 18.50
C LYS A 93 21.74 -3.83 19.17
N ALA A 94 20.84 -3.61 20.12
CA ALA A 94 20.78 -2.38 20.90
C ALA A 94 22.05 -2.21 21.76
N ALA A 95 22.51 -3.28 22.42
CA ALA A 95 23.76 -3.28 23.21
C ALA A 95 25.00 -3.04 22.33
N ALA A 96 25.02 -3.60 21.11
CA ALA A 96 26.11 -3.44 20.14
C ALA A 96 26.02 -2.14 19.31
N ARG A 97 25.13 -1.20 19.66
CA ARG A 97 24.87 0.06 18.92
C ARG A 97 24.64 -0.15 17.42
N GLY A 98 24.04 -1.28 17.02
CA GLY A 98 23.70 -1.58 15.63
C GLY A 98 24.87 -1.91 14.70
N LYS A 99 26.12 -1.93 15.18
CA LYS A 99 27.27 -2.34 14.37
C LYS A 99 27.50 -3.83 14.58
N SER A 100 26.90 -4.69 13.75
CA SER A 100 27.47 -6.03 13.58
C SER A 100 28.79 -5.85 12.82
N LYS A 101 29.87 -5.61 13.57
CA LYS A 101 31.21 -5.87 13.04
C LYS A 101 31.25 -7.38 12.83
N ARG A 102 31.01 -7.83 11.60
CA ARG A 102 31.45 -9.16 11.20
C ARG A 102 32.96 -9.12 11.36
N LYS A 103 33.47 -9.64 12.49
CA LYS A 103 34.89 -10.01 12.57
C LYS A 103 35.13 -10.88 11.34
N ASP A 104 36.08 -10.48 10.51
CA ASP A 104 36.51 -11.25 9.34
C ASP A 104 35.57 -11.22 8.13
N HIS A 105 34.82 -10.12 7.90
CA HIS A 105 34.16 -9.95 6.61
C HIS A 105 35.17 -9.74 5.49
N GLN A 106 35.41 -10.79 4.72
CA GLN A 106 36.08 -10.68 3.43
C GLN A 106 35.07 -10.19 2.38
N PRO A 107 35.35 -9.06 1.70
CA PRO A 107 34.48 -8.60 0.63
C PRO A 107 34.48 -9.62 -0.52
N ASN A 108 33.31 -9.87 -1.11
CA ASN A 108 33.18 -10.69 -2.31
C ASN A 108 32.84 -9.80 -3.52
N ILE A 109 32.69 -10.39 -4.71
CA ILE A 109 32.31 -9.66 -5.94
C ILE A 109 31.00 -8.87 -5.80
N ASN A 110 30.16 -9.22 -4.83
CA ASN A 110 28.88 -8.57 -4.55
C ASN A 110 28.96 -7.53 -3.41
N SER A 111 30.11 -7.36 -2.76
CA SER A 111 30.31 -6.35 -1.73
C SER A 111 30.27 -4.96 -2.35
N ARG A 112 29.35 -4.13 -1.87
CA ARG A 112 29.16 -2.76 -2.37
C ARG A 112 29.68 -1.75 -1.36
N VAL A 113 30.41 -0.77 -1.85
CA VAL A 113 30.87 0.39 -1.08
C VAL A 113 29.83 1.50 -1.20
N CYS A 114 29.50 2.18 -0.10
CA CYS A 114 28.49 3.23 -0.13
C CYS A 114 29.03 4.53 -0.75
N ARG A 115 28.12 5.42 -1.20
CA ARG A 115 28.44 6.68 -1.88
C ARG A 115 29.43 7.62 -1.17
N LYS A 116 29.61 7.46 0.14
CA LYS A 116 30.47 8.32 0.95
C LYS A 116 31.97 8.10 0.72
N HIS A 117 32.32 6.99 0.07
CA HIS A 117 33.70 6.63 -0.18
C HIS A 117 34.24 7.16 -1.50
N PHE A 118 33.44 7.93 -2.25
CA PHE A 118 33.79 8.46 -3.56
C PHE A 118 33.71 9.98 -3.53
N GLU A 119 34.60 10.64 -4.24
CA GLU A 119 34.61 12.10 -4.34
C GLU A 119 33.40 12.58 -5.15
N PRO A 120 32.88 13.80 -4.91
CA PRO A 120 31.79 14.36 -5.71
C PRO A 120 32.10 14.41 -7.21
N THR A 121 33.38 14.53 -7.59
CA THR A 121 33.88 14.55 -8.98
C THR A 121 33.77 13.19 -9.68
N ASP A 122 33.62 12.10 -8.93
CA ASP A 122 33.46 10.74 -9.44
C ASP A 122 32.03 10.45 -9.91
N TYR A 123 31.12 11.39 -9.70
CA TYR A 123 29.73 11.27 -10.12
C TYR A 123 29.47 12.00 -11.42
N LYS A 124 28.72 11.35 -12.32
CA LYS A 124 28.08 11.97 -13.48
C LYS A 124 26.88 12.78 -12.99
N VAL A 125 26.95 14.09 -13.21
CA VAL A 125 25.88 15.04 -12.87
C VAL A 125 24.93 15.26 -14.06
N GLU A 126 25.44 15.07 -15.27
CA GLU A 126 24.71 15.31 -16.51
C GLU A 126 24.47 14.00 -17.28
N ARG A 127 23.37 13.96 -18.03
CA ARG A 127 23.11 12.85 -18.96
C ARG A 127 23.98 12.99 -20.19
N THR A 128 24.79 11.97 -20.46
CA THR A 128 25.62 11.87 -21.66
C THR A 128 24.97 11.07 -22.80
N ASP A 129 23.72 10.63 -22.64
CA ASP A 129 23.04 9.84 -23.68
C ASP A 129 22.79 10.72 -24.93
N PRO A 130 23.31 10.33 -26.12
CA PRO A 130 23.11 11.08 -27.35
C PRO A 130 21.68 10.86 -27.85
N SER A 131 20.74 11.73 -27.43
CA SER A 131 19.39 11.74 -27.99
C SER A 131 19.22 12.95 -28.91
N PRO A 132 18.98 12.75 -30.22
CA PRO A 132 18.86 13.84 -31.19
C PRO A 132 17.63 14.73 -30.96
N HIS A 133 16.70 14.31 -30.11
CA HIS A 133 15.46 15.04 -29.83
C HIS A 133 15.50 15.92 -28.57
N ARG A 134 16.59 15.92 -27.79
CA ARG A 134 16.70 16.76 -26.58
C ARG A 134 17.46 18.05 -26.87
N LYS A 135 16.74 19.17 -26.85
CA LYS A 135 17.29 20.51 -27.05
C LYS A 135 17.98 21.11 -25.82
N ILE A 136 17.81 20.54 -24.63
CA ILE A 136 18.33 21.11 -23.37
C ILE A 136 18.94 20.01 -22.49
N PRO A 137 20.21 20.15 -22.06
CA PRO A 137 20.81 19.25 -21.09
C PRO A 137 20.05 19.35 -19.75
N MET A 138 19.60 18.22 -19.22
CA MET A 138 18.93 18.14 -17.92
C MET A 138 19.86 17.49 -16.89
N ASN A 139 19.95 18.12 -15.72
CA ASN A 139 20.64 17.56 -14.56
C ASN A 139 20.02 16.22 -14.14
N LEU A 140 20.86 15.24 -13.85
CA LEU A 140 20.41 13.94 -13.35
C LEU A 140 19.81 14.11 -11.94
N THR A 141 18.57 13.65 -11.76
CA THR A 141 17.94 13.54 -10.43
C THR A 141 18.66 12.53 -9.52
N ARG A 142 19.40 11.58 -10.10
CA ARG A 142 20.24 10.62 -9.37
C ARG A 142 21.68 10.65 -9.92
N ARG A 143 22.63 11.02 -9.05
CA ARG A 143 24.06 10.98 -9.35
C ARG A 143 24.49 9.53 -9.62
N LEU A 144 25.03 9.27 -10.81
CA LEU A 144 25.58 7.97 -11.18
C LEU A 144 27.10 8.00 -11.03
N LEU A 145 27.69 6.93 -10.53
CA LEU A 145 29.15 6.83 -10.43
C LEU A 145 29.76 6.64 -11.83
N LYS A 146 30.91 7.23 -12.12
CA LYS A 146 31.66 6.93 -13.35
C LYS A 146 32.21 5.49 -13.31
N ASN A 147 32.49 4.92 -14.48
CA ASN A 147 32.92 3.52 -14.58
C ASN A 147 34.36 3.31 -14.07
N ASP A 148 35.16 4.37 -14.08
CA ASP A 148 36.55 4.47 -13.63
C ASP A 148 36.68 5.00 -12.19
N ALA A 149 35.56 5.27 -11.52
CA ALA A 149 35.57 5.79 -10.16
C ALA A 149 36.09 4.75 -9.17
N VAL A 150 37.17 5.10 -8.47
CA VAL A 150 37.78 4.29 -7.41
C VAL A 150 37.45 4.94 -6.07
N PRO A 151 36.99 4.18 -5.05
CA PRO A 151 36.73 4.76 -3.75
C PRO A 151 38.04 5.27 -3.14
N SER A 152 38.10 6.56 -2.85
CA SER A 152 39.30 7.27 -2.34
C SER A 152 39.12 7.75 -0.91
N ILE A 153 37.88 7.94 -0.44
CA ILE A 153 37.57 8.47 0.88
C ILE A 153 37.37 7.32 1.87
N PHE A 154 38.36 7.11 2.73
CA PHE A 154 38.23 6.22 3.89
C PHE A 154 38.59 6.98 5.16
N GLU A 155 37.69 7.87 5.60
CA GLU A 155 37.87 8.77 6.76
C GLU A 155 38.20 8.05 8.10
N GLU A 156 38.10 6.72 8.15
CA GLU A 156 38.47 5.93 9.33
C GLU A 156 39.03 4.55 8.95
N SER A 157 39.75 4.41 7.82
CA SER A 157 40.47 3.14 7.59
C SER A 157 41.55 3.00 8.67
N PRO A 158 41.47 1.99 9.54
CA PRO A 158 42.39 1.90 10.65
C PRO A 158 43.77 1.47 10.13
N SER A 159 44.66 2.42 9.88
CA SER A 159 46.04 2.24 10.32
C SER A 159 45.97 2.21 11.84
N ILE A 160 45.78 0.99 12.38
CA ILE A 160 45.87 0.58 13.78
C ILE A 160 46.01 1.79 14.73
N ARG A 161 44.88 2.40 15.13
CA ARG A 161 44.91 3.36 16.24
C ARG A 161 43.72 3.19 17.16
N ILE A 162 44.11 2.93 18.40
CA ILE A 162 43.32 2.76 19.59
C ILE A 162 42.44 3.99 19.80
N MET A 163 41.18 3.69 20.09
CA MET A 163 40.12 4.51 20.66
C MET A 163 40.46 5.97 21.03
N ASN A 164 39.82 6.92 20.34
CA ASN A 164 39.36 8.14 20.99
C ASN A 164 37.84 8.08 21.14
N LYS A 165 37.41 8.02 22.41
CA LYS A 165 36.02 8.03 22.86
C LYS A 165 35.33 9.33 22.40
N SER A 166 34.44 9.25 21.42
CA SER A 166 33.43 10.29 21.24
C SER A 166 32.25 10.03 22.18
N THR A 167 31.83 11.10 22.86
CA THR A 167 30.71 11.12 23.80
C THR A 167 29.41 10.65 23.14
N PRO A 168 28.55 9.91 23.86
CA PRO A 168 27.34 9.35 23.29
C PRO A 168 26.34 10.46 22.93
N LYS A 169 25.96 10.54 21.65
CA LYS A 169 24.76 11.28 21.24
C LYS A 169 23.55 10.68 21.94
N SER A 170 22.79 11.53 22.63
CA SER A 170 21.52 11.21 23.27
C SER A 170 20.59 10.47 22.30
N ILE A 171 20.32 9.21 22.62
CA ILE A 171 19.41 8.35 21.87
C ILE A 171 17.99 8.85 22.18
N ARG A 172 17.32 9.43 21.18
CA ARG A 172 15.86 9.63 21.23
C ARG A 172 15.19 8.25 21.27
N THR A 173 14.80 7.79 22.45
CA THR A 173 14.18 6.49 22.72
C THR A 173 12.66 6.45 22.47
N SER A 174 12.07 7.46 21.84
CA SER A 174 10.61 7.64 21.80
C SER A 174 9.90 7.25 20.50
N SER A 175 10.48 6.39 19.66
CA SER A 175 9.74 5.87 18.49
C SER A 175 9.71 4.34 18.50
N SER A 176 8.73 3.77 19.20
CA SER A 176 8.34 2.38 18.93
C SER A 176 7.92 2.27 17.45
N SER A 177 8.15 1.10 16.84
CA SER A 177 7.69 0.80 15.48
C SER A 177 6.21 1.12 15.29
N ASP A 178 5.42 0.93 16.35
CA ASP A 178 3.97 1.09 16.34
C ASP A 178 3.59 2.58 16.33
N ILE A 179 4.33 3.44 17.04
CA ILE A 179 4.16 4.89 16.97
C ILE A 179 4.57 5.41 15.59
N ARG A 180 5.63 4.86 14.97
CA ARG A 180 5.98 5.23 13.58
C ARG A 180 4.91 4.78 12.59
N LEU A 181 4.35 3.57 12.76
CA LEU A 181 3.28 3.06 11.93
C LEU A 181 2.00 3.89 12.10
N GLN A 182 1.62 4.21 13.34
CA GLN A 182 0.45 5.05 13.62
C GLN A 182 0.66 6.49 13.13
N ASN A 183 1.84 7.08 13.35
CA ASN A 183 2.15 8.42 12.84
C ASN A 183 2.28 8.45 11.31
N GLY A 184 2.60 7.32 10.66
CA GLY A 184 2.56 7.19 9.19
C GLY A 184 1.13 7.00 8.65
N LYS A 185 0.26 6.30 9.39
CA LYS A 185 -1.15 6.11 9.02
C LYS A 185 -2.01 7.34 9.27
N MET A 186 -1.70 8.13 10.30
CA MET A 186 -2.48 9.32 10.69
C MET A 186 -2.62 10.37 9.57
N PRO A 187 -1.57 10.73 8.82
CA PRO A 187 -1.68 11.60 7.65
C PRO A 187 -2.56 10.98 6.57
N LEU A 188 -2.35 9.70 6.25
CA LEU A 188 -3.09 8.97 5.20
C LEU A 188 -4.59 8.93 5.51
N VAL A 189 -4.97 8.59 6.74
CA VAL A 189 -6.37 8.58 7.17
C VAL A 189 -6.98 9.98 7.14
N LYS A 190 -6.20 11.03 7.48
CA LYS A 190 -6.69 12.41 7.39
C LYS A 190 -6.90 12.85 5.95
N THR A 191 -5.99 12.50 5.03
CA THR A 191 -6.14 12.80 3.60
C THR A 191 -7.26 11.98 2.97
N GLU A 192 -7.43 10.71 3.34
CA GLU A 192 -8.57 9.88 2.89
C GLU A 192 -9.89 10.49 3.35
N VAL A 193 -10.01 10.84 4.64
CA VAL A 193 -11.25 11.45 5.17
C VAL A 193 -11.53 12.81 4.54
N PHE A 194 -10.52 13.58 4.16
CA PHE A 194 -10.70 14.84 3.45
C PHE A 194 -11.17 14.59 2.01
N TYR A 195 -10.51 13.68 1.31
CA TYR A 195 -10.85 13.27 -0.06
C TYR A 195 -12.29 12.74 -0.17
N PHE A 196 -12.73 11.90 0.77
CA PHE A 196 -14.09 11.37 0.78
C PHE A 196 -15.16 12.33 1.29
N LYS A 197 -14.80 13.43 1.96
CA LYS A 197 -15.78 14.40 2.50
C LYS A 197 -16.22 15.44 1.48
N GLU A 198 -15.42 15.70 0.45
CA GLU A 198 -15.74 16.69 -0.58
C GLU A 198 -16.69 16.14 -1.65
N GLU A 199 -16.96 14.84 -1.68
CA GLU A 199 -17.73 14.17 -2.74
C GLU A 199 -19.05 13.55 -2.27
N ALA A 200 -19.63 14.07 -1.18
CA ALA A 200 -20.93 13.57 -0.71
C ALA A 200 -22.06 14.07 -1.63
N PHE A 201 -22.79 13.15 -2.26
CA PHE A 201 -23.92 13.50 -3.10
C PHE A 201 -25.20 13.77 -2.31
N SER A 202 -25.94 14.79 -2.73
CA SER A 202 -27.29 15.07 -2.24
C SER A 202 -28.37 14.74 -3.27
N SER A 203 -28.03 14.73 -4.56
CA SER A 203 -28.96 14.51 -5.67
C SER A 203 -28.32 13.77 -6.86
N LEU A 204 -29.13 13.27 -7.80
CA LEU A 204 -28.64 12.71 -9.07
C LEU A 204 -27.90 13.72 -9.95
N LEU A 205 -28.31 14.99 -9.90
CA LEU A 205 -27.66 16.08 -10.64
C LEU A 205 -26.21 16.28 -10.17
N ASP A 206 -25.93 16.05 -8.89
CA ASP A 206 -24.57 16.12 -8.36
C ASP A 206 -23.71 15.04 -9.02
N ILE A 207 -24.24 13.83 -9.21
CA ILE A 207 -23.54 12.71 -9.86
C ILE A 207 -23.30 13.03 -11.34
N GLU A 208 -24.30 13.55 -12.04
CA GLU A 208 -24.19 13.91 -13.47
C GLU A 208 -23.09 14.95 -13.72
N ASN A 209 -23.02 15.98 -12.88
CA ASN A 209 -22.05 17.06 -13.02
C ASN A 209 -20.63 16.69 -12.58
N THR A 210 -20.49 15.73 -11.68
CA THR A 210 -19.18 15.34 -11.12
C THR A 210 -18.54 14.18 -11.85
N ILE A 211 -19.32 13.31 -12.49
CA ILE A 211 -18.80 12.09 -13.07
C ILE A 211 -18.03 12.38 -14.37
N ASN A 212 -16.78 11.92 -14.41
CA ASN A 212 -15.97 12.04 -15.60
C ASN A 212 -16.10 10.75 -16.43
N ILE A 213 -16.76 10.82 -17.58
CA ILE A 213 -16.93 9.64 -18.46
C ILE A 213 -15.56 9.02 -18.84
N SER A 214 -14.50 9.82 -18.89
CA SER A 214 -13.15 9.33 -19.20
C SER A 214 -12.49 8.51 -18.07
N SER A 215 -12.95 8.62 -16.82
CA SER A 215 -12.45 7.80 -15.70
C SER A 215 -13.17 6.45 -15.58
N LEU A 216 -14.30 6.28 -16.26
CA LEU A 216 -15.07 5.05 -16.23
C LEU A 216 -14.34 3.91 -16.97
N PRO A 217 -14.62 2.63 -16.62
CA PRO A 217 -14.04 1.50 -17.33
C PRO A 217 -14.37 1.57 -18.83
N PRO A 218 -13.43 1.20 -19.72
CA PRO A 218 -13.63 1.32 -21.16
C PRO A 218 -14.80 0.44 -21.61
N GLY A 219 -15.62 0.96 -22.53
CA GLY A 219 -16.85 0.33 -23.00
C GLY A 219 -18.09 0.60 -22.13
N SER A 220 -17.97 1.44 -21.10
CA SER A 220 -19.13 1.92 -20.35
C SER A 220 -19.84 3.05 -21.07
N HIS A 221 -21.17 3.01 -21.02
CA HIS A 221 -22.06 4.03 -21.55
C HIS A 221 -22.95 4.57 -20.43
N LEU A 222 -23.14 5.89 -20.39
CA LEU A 222 -24.04 6.57 -19.46
C LEU A 222 -25.31 6.98 -20.19
N ILE A 223 -26.46 6.55 -19.67
CA ILE A 223 -27.79 6.91 -20.13
C ILE A 223 -28.50 7.64 -18.99
N ILE A 224 -28.86 8.90 -19.24
CA ILE A 224 -29.56 9.75 -18.28
C ILE A 224 -31.07 9.62 -18.53
N LYS A 225 -31.85 9.40 -17.47
CA LYS A 225 -33.31 9.44 -17.46
C LYS A 225 -33.79 10.37 -16.35
N GLU A 226 -35.05 10.80 -16.42
CA GLU A 226 -35.66 11.73 -15.46
C GLU A 226 -35.46 11.27 -13.99
N ASP A 227 -35.74 10.00 -13.69
CA ASP A 227 -35.69 9.49 -12.30
C ASP A 227 -34.49 8.57 -12.00
N SER A 228 -33.57 8.40 -12.96
CA SER A 228 -32.46 7.45 -12.79
C SER A 228 -31.30 7.66 -13.75
N LEU A 229 -30.10 7.33 -13.29
CA LEU A 229 -28.90 7.18 -14.12
C LEU A 229 -28.66 5.69 -14.40
N LEU A 230 -28.36 5.35 -15.65
CA LEU A 230 -28.03 3.99 -16.06
C LEU A 230 -26.65 3.96 -16.68
N PHE A 231 -25.74 3.23 -16.05
CA PHE A 231 -24.46 2.85 -16.62
C PHE A 231 -24.58 1.45 -17.20
N CYS A 232 -24.20 1.24 -18.46
CA CYS A 232 -24.24 -0.07 -19.08
C CYS A 232 -22.98 -0.38 -19.89
N PHE A 233 -22.70 -1.67 -20.02
CA PHE A 233 -21.71 -2.19 -20.96
C PHE A 233 -22.47 -2.91 -22.06
N ILE A 234 -22.17 -2.55 -23.31
CA ILE A 234 -22.80 -3.11 -24.50
C ILE A 234 -21.78 -4.01 -25.17
N ASP A 235 -22.15 -5.26 -25.41
CA ASP A 235 -21.38 -6.17 -26.26
C ASP A 235 -21.93 -6.13 -27.68
N ASP A 236 -21.06 -5.79 -28.63
CA ASP A 236 -21.38 -5.56 -30.04
C ASP A 236 -20.95 -6.75 -30.93
N GLU A 237 -20.56 -7.91 -30.38
CA GLU A 237 -20.01 -9.01 -31.19
C GLU A 237 -20.98 -9.60 -32.22
N THR A 238 -22.29 -9.62 -31.97
CA THR A 238 -23.29 -10.15 -32.92
C THR A 238 -24.57 -9.34 -32.94
N ILE A 239 -25.21 -9.19 -31.78
CA ILE A 239 -26.39 -8.36 -31.55
C ILE A 239 -26.08 -7.53 -30.30
N PRO A 240 -26.25 -6.20 -30.34
CA PRO A 240 -26.01 -5.36 -29.18
C PRO A 240 -26.80 -5.85 -27.97
N GLN A 241 -26.11 -6.38 -26.96
CA GLN A 241 -26.72 -6.84 -25.72
C GLN A 241 -26.06 -6.16 -24.54
N ILE A 242 -26.89 -5.74 -23.58
CA ILE A 242 -26.40 -5.18 -22.32
C ILE A 242 -25.94 -6.36 -21.45
N THR A 243 -24.63 -6.57 -21.36
CA THR A 243 -24.06 -7.63 -20.52
C THR A 243 -24.16 -7.25 -19.05
N GLN A 244 -23.96 -5.98 -18.74
CA GLN A 244 -23.80 -5.47 -17.38
C GLN A 244 -24.43 -4.08 -17.27
N SER A 245 -25.07 -3.82 -16.14
CA SER A 245 -25.56 -2.46 -15.86
C SER A 245 -25.63 -2.11 -14.38
N LEU A 246 -25.43 -0.83 -14.09
CA LEU A 246 -25.65 -0.19 -12.79
C LEU A 246 -26.72 0.88 -12.99
N LYS A 247 -27.88 0.69 -12.35
CA LYS A 247 -28.96 1.67 -12.32
C LYS A 247 -28.97 2.37 -10.96
N ILE A 248 -28.85 3.69 -10.94
CA ILE A 248 -28.94 4.56 -9.76
C ILE A 248 -30.28 5.30 -9.83
N PHE A 249 -31.06 5.23 -8.77
CA PHE A 249 -32.37 5.89 -8.66
C PHE A 249 -32.25 7.25 -7.99
N ASP A 250 -33.30 8.08 -8.09
CA ASP A 250 -33.34 9.43 -7.50
C ASP A 250 -33.07 9.47 -5.98
N ASN A 251 -33.50 8.44 -5.25
CA ASN A 251 -33.22 8.29 -3.82
C ASN A 251 -31.77 7.83 -3.51
N LEU A 252 -30.87 7.86 -4.50
CA LEU A 252 -29.48 7.39 -4.49
C LEU A 252 -29.30 5.89 -4.20
N THR A 253 -30.38 5.10 -4.19
CA THR A 253 -30.27 3.64 -4.15
C THR A 253 -29.85 3.10 -5.51
N PHE A 254 -29.31 1.89 -5.56
CA PHE A 254 -28.85 1.32 -6.80
C PHE A 254 -29.24 -0.15 -6.99
N LYS A 255 -29.32 -0.57 -8.25
CA LYS A 255 -29.43 -1.98 -8.66
C LYS A 255 -28.33 -2.31 -9.65
N LEU A 256 -27.68 -3.43 -9.41
CA LEU A 256 -26.55 -3.91 -10.19
C LEU A 256 -26.96 -5.19 -10.91
N TYR A 257 -26.71 -5.26 -12.21
CA TYR A 257 -27.12 -6.38 -13.07
C TYR A 257 -25.90 -6.97 -13.79
N HIS A 258 -25.88 -8.29 -13.90
CA HIS A 258 -24.93 -9.06 -14.71
C HIS A 258 -25.68 -10.18 -15.44
N GLN A 259 -25.65 -10.17 -16.77
CA GLN A 259 -26.32 -11.15 -17.64
C GLN A 259 -27.79 -11.39 -17.25
N ASN A 260 -28.56 -10.30 -17.12
CA ASN A 260 -29.96 -10.29 -16.68
C ASN A 260 -30.23 -10.75 -15.23
N THR A 261 -29.21 -11.06 -14.44
CA THR A 261 -29.35 -11.40 -13.02
C THR A 261 -29.03 -10.20 -12.14
N ILE A 262 -29.79 -10.02 -11.05
CA ILE A 262 -29.53 -8.97 -10.07
C ILE A 262 -28.42 -9.43 -9.12
N ILE A 263 -27.36 -8.63 -8.99
CA ILE A 263 -26.31 -8.85 -8.01
C ILE A 263 -26.81 -8.37 -6.65
N THR A 264 -26.92 -9.30 -5.71
CA THR A 264 -27.31 -9.02 -4.32
C THR A 264 -26.28 -8.15 -3.61
N GLN A 265 -26.74 -7.27 -2.73
CA GLN A 265 -25.88 -6.34 -1.99
C GLN A 265 -24.76 -7.04 -1.20
N ASP A 266 -25.00 -8.25 -0.69
CA ASP A 266 -24.00 -9.05 0.03
C ASP A 266 -22.68 -9.21 -0.74
N LYS A 267 -22.75 -9.32 -2.07
CA LYS A 267 -21.57 -9.47 -2.93
C LYS A 267 -20.76 -8.17 -3.05
N VAL A 268 -21.41 -7.02 -2.86
CA VAL A 268 -20.81 -5.68 -3.01
C VAL A 268 -20.63 -4.92 -1.68
N LYS A 269 -20.92 -5.56 -0.53
CA LYS A 269 -20.73 -4.98 0.82
C LYS A 269 -19.34 -4.42 1.10
N HIS A 270 -18.33 -4.95 0.42
CA HIS A 270 -16.95 -4.49 0.55
C HIS A 270 -16.68 -3.15 -0.17
N ILE A 271 -17.55 -2.76 -1.12
CA ILE A 271 -17.48 -1.51 -1.87
C ILE A 271 -18.46 -0.49 -1.28
N CYS A 272 -19.72 -0.88 -1.14
CA CYS A 272 -20.80 -0.06 -0.58
C CYS A 272 -21.32 -0.70 0.70
N LYS A 273 -21.11 -0.02 1.83
CA LYS A 273 -21.60 -0.48 3.14
C LYS A 273 -23.10 -0.27 3.31
N SER A 274 -23.65 0.76 2.65
CA SER A 274 -25.05 1.12 2.63
C SER A 274 -25.70 0.73 1.29
N GLU A 275 -27.03 0.77 1.22
CA GLU A 275 -27.80 0.58 -0.03
C GLU A 275 -27.78 1.82 -0.93
N LYS A 276 -27.21 2.93 -0.44
CA LYS A 276 -27.14 4.21 -1.12
C LYS A 276 -25.72 4.50 -1.58
N ILE A 277 -25.62 5.23 -2.68
CA ILE A 277 -24.34 5.69 -3.21
C ILE A 277 -23.99 7.03 -2.54
N GLU A 278 -22.80 7.08 -1.95
CA GLU A 278 -22.34 8.23 -1.18
C GLU A 278 -21.24 9.02 -1.91
N SER A 279 -20.53 8.42 -2.88
CA SER A 279 -19.43 9.08 -3.60
C SER A 279 -19.21 8.56 -5.03
N VAL A 280 -18.55 9.36 -5.88
CA VAL A 280 -18.22 9.00 -7.28
C VAL A 280 -17.40 7.71 -7.32
N CYS A 281 -16.41 7.60 -6.43
CA CYS A 281 -15.55 6.43 -6.37
C CYS A 281 -16.33 5.13 -6.13
N GLN A 282 -17.48 5.16 -5.46
CA GLN A 282 -18.30 3.96 -5.30
C GLN A 282 -18.88 3.51 -6.65
N ILE A 283 -19.32 4.45 -7.49
CA ILE A 283 -19.83 4.16 -8.84
C ILE A 283 -18.73 3.52 -9.68
N GLU A 284 -17.53 4.13 -9.72
CA GLU A 284 -16.38 3.62 -10.47
C GLU A 284 -15.97 2.21 -10.00
N ASN A 285 -15.88 2.01 -8.69
CA ASN A 285 -15.52 0.71 -8.12
C ASN A 285 -16.58 -0.35 -8.36
N LEU A 286 -17.87 0.00 -8.31
CA LEU A 286 -18.97 -0.92 -8.65
C LEU A 286 -18.91 -1.34 -10.12
N LEU A 287 -18.67 -0.39 -11.03
CA LEU A 287 -18.54 -0.68 -12.46
C LEU A 287 -17.31 -1.56 -12.75
N ALA A 288 -16.17 -1.25 -12.13
CA ALA A 288 -14.97 -2.08 -12.24
C ALA A 288 -15.18 -3.49 -11.68
N PHE A 289 -15.90 -3.60 -10.55
CA PHE A 289 -16.24 -4.89 -9.96
C PHE A 289 -17.09 -5.74 -10.90
N VAL A 290 -18.15 -5.18 -11.49
CA VAL A 290 -19.02 -5.93 -12.41
C VAL A 290 -18.25 -6.36 -13.66
N LYS A 291 -17.40 -5.49 -14.20
CA LYS A 291 -16.54 -5.84 -15.32
C LYS A 291 -15.59 -7.01 -14.98
N SER A 292 -15.09 -7.05 -13.74
CA SER A 292 -14.24 -8.16 -13.29
C SER A 292 -14.99 -9.49 -13.11
N LEU A 293 -16.32 -9.47 -12.96
CA LEU A 293 -17.12 -10.69 -12.86
C LEU A 293 -17.19 -11.43 -14.19
N GLU A 294 -17.31 -10.70 -15.29
CA GLU A 294 -17.27 -11.26 -16.64
C GLU A 294 -15.95 -11.98 -16.91
N GLU A 295 -14.83 -11.35 -16.54
CA GLU A 295 -13.51 -11.97 -16.64
C GLU A 295 -13.41 -13.24 -15.80
N ARG A 296 -13.95 -13.23 -14.57
CA ARG A 296 -13.94 -14.41 -13.69
C ARG A 296 -14.82 -15.52 -14.24
N ASP A 297 -16.02 -15.22 -14.71
CA ASP A 297 -16.93 -16.22 -15.25
C ASP A 297 -16.35 -16.84 -16.52
N ALA A 298 -15.69 -16.05 -17.38
CA ALA A 298 -14.93 -16.55 -18.52
C ALA A 298 -13.77 -17.48 -18.09
N ILE A 299 -13.00 -17.09 -17.06
CA ILE A 299 -11.90 -17.92 -16.52
C ILE A 299 -12.44 -19.21 -15.89
N VAL A 300 -13.52 -19.15 -15.12
CA VAL A 300 -14.13 -20.30 -14.46
C VAL A 300 -14.73 -21.24 -15.51
N ALA A 301 -15.45 -20.73 -16.50
CA ALA A 301 -15.98 -21.53 -17.60
C ALA A 301 -14.84 -22.21 -18.38
N LYS A 302 -13.77 -21.47 -18.70
CA LYS A 302 -12.58 -22.01 -19.36
C LYS A 302 -11.92 -23.11 -18.53
N SER A 303 -11.72 -22.89 -17.23
CA SER A 303 -11.13 -23.90 -16.34
C SER A 303 -12.00 -25.14 -16.16
N LYS A 304 -13.33 -25.00 -16.18
CA LYS A 304 -14.27 -26.13 -16.16
C LYS A 304 -14.19 -26.93 -17.47
N LEU A 305 -14.13 -26.24 -18.62
CA LEU A 305 -13.94 -26.88 -19.92
C LEU A 305 -12.61 -27.62 -20.01
N GLU A 306 -11.51 -27.01 -19.56
CA GLU A 306 -10.18 -27.63 -19.50
C GLU A 306 -10.20 -28.90 -18.62
N LYS A 307 -10.89 -28.86 -17.48
CA LYS A 307 -11.09 -30.04 -16.63
C LYS A 307 -11.91 -31.13 -17.33
N CYS A 308 -12.98 -30.78 -18.04
CA CYS A 308 -13.76 -31.74 -18.81
C CYS A 308 -12.90 -32.43 -19.89
N ILE A 309 -12.09 -31.66 -20.62
CA ILE A 309 -11.14 -32.19 -21.61
C ILE A 309 -10.14 -33.13 -20.95
N GLN A 310 -9.58 -32.75 -19.79
CA GLN A 310 -8.65 -33.60 -19.04
C GLN A 310 -9.30 -34.92 -18.62
N ILE A 311 -10.53 -34.89 -18.10
CA ILE A 311 -11.27 -36.09 -17.70
C ILE A 311 -11.48 -36.99 -18.92
N LEU A 312 -11.98 -36.45 -20.04
CA LEU A 312 -12.22 -37.22 -21.27
C LEU A 312 -10.93 -37.90 -21.77
N ASN A 313 -9.79 -37.22 -21.70
CA ASN A 313 -8.50 -37.78 -22.10
C ASN A 313 -7.96 -38.87 -21.15
N THR A 314 -8.45 -38.94 -19.92
CA THR A 314 -8.06 -39.98 -18.94
C THR A 314 -8.91 -41.25 -19.00
N VAL A 315 -10.02 -41.25 -19.75
CA VAL A 315 -10.89 -42.42 -19.87
C VAL A 315 -10.24 -43.45 -20.79
N GLU A 316 -9.74 -44.53 -20.21
CA GLU A 316 -9.32 -45.71 -20.98
C GLU A 316 -10.57 -46.49 -21.41
N CYS A 317 -10.70 -46.75 -22.71
CA CYS A 317 -11.81 -47.50 -23.28
C CYS A 317 -11.30 -48.55 -24.26
N GLU A 318 -11.69 -49.80 -24.05
CA GLU A 318 -11.29 -50.94 -24.89
C GLU A 318 -12.01 -50.93 -26.25
N ASP A 319 -13.19 -50.33 -26.34
CA ASP A 319 -13.95 -50.20 -27.58
C ASP A 319 -13.46 -49.01 -28.42
N ASN A 320 -12.87 -49.33 -29.57
CA ASN A 320 -12.37 -48.35 -30.55
C ASN A 320 -13.43 -47.35 -31.02
N HIS A 321 -14.70 -47.75 -31.13
CA HIS A 321 -15.77 -46.86 -31.58
C HIS A 321 -16.13 -45.84 -30.49
N ILE A 322 -16.17 -46.27 -29.23
CA ILE A 322 -16.41 -45.36 -28.09
C ILE A 322 -15.23 -44.40 -27.93
N LYS A 323 -13.99 -44.89 -28.05
CA LYS A 323 -12.78 -44.06 -28.00
C LYS A 323 -12.81 -42.94 -29.04
N LYS A 324 -13.13 -43.24 -30.29
CA LYS A 324 -13.26 -42.22 -31.36
C LYS A 324 -14.31 -41.14 -31.04
N ARG A 325 -15.42 -41.50 -30.39
CA ARG A 325 -16.46 -40.53 -29.98
C ARG A 325 -15.97 -39.65 -28.84
N ILE A 326 -15.25 -40.20 -27.87
CA ILE A 326 -14.63 -39.44 -26.77
C ILE A 326 -13.60 -38.46 -27.33
N ASP A 327 -12.70 -38.91 -28.21
CA ASP A 327 -11.68 -38.07 -28.85
C ASP A 327 -12.33 -36.93 -29.64
N PHE A 328 -13.41 -37.22 -30.39
CA PHE A 328 -14.16 -36.20 -31.12
C PHE A 328 -14.77 -35.16 -30.17
N ILE A 329 -15.41 -35.56 -29.07
CA ILE A 329 -16.00 -34.64 -28.09
C ILE A 329 -14.92 -33.78 -27.44
N ALA A 330 -13.78 -34.38 -27.06
CA ALA A 330 -12.65 -33.64 -26.50
C ALA A 330 -12.13 -32.60 -27.50
N GLN A 331 -12.02 -32.96 -28.78
CA GLN A 331 -11.61 -32.04 -29.84
C GLN A 331 -12.63 -30.90 -30.05
N GLN A 332 -13.94 -31.19 -30.01
CA GLN A 332 -14.97 -30.15 -30.12
C GLN A 332 -14.92 -29.18 -28.92
N LEU A 333 -14.69 -29.67 -27.70
CA LEU A 333 -14.54 -28.82 -26.52
C LEU A 333 -13.27 -27.96 -26.60
N ASP A 334 -12.18 -28.50 -27.12
CA ASP A 334 -10.93 -27.75 -27.30
C ASP A 334 -11.09 -26.60 -28.30
N LEU A 335 -11.85 -26.82 -29.38
CA LEU A 335 -12.21 -25.78 -30.35
C LEU A 335 -13.05 -24.64 -29.74
N VAL A 336 -13.84 -24.92 -28.70
CA VAL A 336 -14.60 -23.89 -27.96
C VAL A 336 -13.70 -23.07 -27.04
N VAL A 337 -12.60 -23.65 -26.53
CA VAL A 337 -11.65 -23.00 -25.61
C VAL A 337 -10.67 -22.08 -26.34
N ILE A 338 -10.34 -22.38 -27.60
CA ILE A 338 -9.46 -21.53 -28.41
C ILE A 338 -10.18 -20.20 -28.68
N PRO A 339 -9.67 -19.05 -28.20
CA PRO A 339 -10.30 -17.77 -28.49
C PRO A 339 -10.32 -17.60 -30.00
N LYS A 340 -11.51 -17.31 -30.57
CA LYS A 340 -11.63 -16.97 -31.98
C LYS A 340 -10.67 -15.82 -32.23
N LYS A 341 -9.55 -16.08 -32.93
CA LYS A 341 -8.67 -15.00 -33.39
C LYS A 341 -9.57 -14.05 -34.15
N LYS A 342 -9.66 -12.80 -33.70
CA LYS A 342 -10.35 -11.75 -34.47
C LYS A 342 -9.82 -11.88 -35.89
N PRO A 343 -10.68 -12.06 -36.92
CA PRO A 343 -10.22 -11.96 -38.28
C PRO A 343 -9.59 -10.59 -38.37
N VAL A 344 -8.28 -10.54 -38.52
CA VAL A 344 -7.59 -9.33 -38.90
C VAL A 344 -8.05 -9.11 -40.33
N PHE A 345 -9.17 -8.40 -40.47
CA PHE A 345 -9.49 -7.75 -41.72
C PHE A 345 -8.42 -6.69 -41.87
N ASP A 346 -7.33 -7.08 -42.53
CA ASP A 346 -6.40 -6.15 -43.13
C ASP A 346 -7.24 -5.31 -44.09
N PHE A 347 -7.70 -4.15 -43.61
CA PHE A 347 -8.27 -3.14 -44.47
C PHE A 347 -7.24 -2.87 -45.55
N LEU A 348 -7.57 -3.28 -46.76
CA LEU A 348 -6.84 -3.00 -47.98
C LEU A 348 -6.38 -1.55 -47.93
N LYS A 349 -5.06 -1.35 -47.88
CA LYS A 349 -4.47 -0.02 -48.03
C LYS A 349 -5.07 0.60 -49.30
N PRO A 350 -5.62 1.82 -49.26
CA PRO A 350 -6.08 2.47 -50.46
C PRO A 350 -4.86 2.64 -51.38
N VAL A 351 -4.92 1.99 -52.54
CA VAL A 351 -4.02 2.27 -53.65
C VAL A 351 -4.41 3.65 -54.17
N ILE A 352 -3.70 4.66 -53.69
CA ILE A 352 -3.75 6.00 -54.28
C ILE A 352 -3.06 5.89 -55.64
N LYS A 353 -3.82 6.09 -56.71
CA LYS A 353 -3.30 6.33 -58.06
C LYS A 353 -3.02 7.80 -58.25
#